data_AF-X0XE97-F1
#
_entry.id   AF-X0XE97-F1
#
_cell.length_a   1.000
_cell.length_b   1.000
_cell.length_c   1.000
_cell.angle_alpha   90.00
_cell.angle_beta   90.00
_cell.angle_gamma   90.00
#
_symmetry.space_group_name_H-M   'P 1'
#
loop_
_entity.id
_entity.type
_entity.pdbx_description
1 polymer ?
#
loop_
_entity_poly.entity_id
_entity_poly.type
_entity_poly.pdbx_seq_one_letter_code
_entity_poly.pdbx_strand_id
1 'polypeptide(L)' 'MASNISFNGSSPKGIDFGKKVNILHISVQDSPIGISLDNGQNYMTLPVGKHTLYIGIISKALINGSGTWQVIGSTDI' A
#
# COMPACT_ATOMS: atom_id res chain seq x y z
N MET A 1 -1.12 16.25 6.32
CA MET A 1 -0.25 16.37 5.12
C MET A 1 0.07 14.96 4.59
N ALA A 2 -0.65 14.49 3.57
CA ALA A 2 -0.45 13.16 2.96
C ALA A 2 0.91 13.05 2.25
N SER A 3 1.55 11.88 2.29
CA SER A 3 2.70 11.57 1.41
C SER A 3 2.16 10.81 0.20
N ASN A 4 2.11 11.48 -0.94
CA ASN A 4 1.59 10.90 -2.18
C ASN A 4 2.73 10.18 -2.88
N ILE A 5 2.79 8.86 -2.79
CA ILE A 5 3.78 8.09 -3.55
C ILE A 5 3.04 7.23 -4.57
N SER A 6 3.14 7.57 -5.85
CA SER A 6 2.54 6.80 -6.93
C SER A 6 3.58 5.86 -7.51
N PHE A 7 3.34 4.55 -7.48
CA PHE A 7 4.25 3.56 -8.03
C PHE A 7 3.53 2.72 -9.07
N ASN A 8 3.99 2.74 -10.32
CA ASN A 8 3.62 1.71 -11.30
C ASN A 8 4.61 0.55 -11.16
N GLY A 9 4.15 -0.69 -10.98
CA GLY A 9 5.08 -1.80 -10.77
C GLY A 9 4.50 -3.20 -10.89
N SER A 10 5.09 -4.00 -11.79
CA SER A 10 5.11 -5.46 -11.69
C SER A 10 6.28 -5.87 -10.78
N SER A 11 6.08 -6.80 -9.82
CA SER A 11 7.09 -7.40 -8.92
C SER A 11 7.09 -6.85 -7.47
N PRO A 12 7.63 -7.58 -6.46
CA PRO A 12 7.61 -7.14 -5.07
C PRO A 12 8.27 -5.77 -4.92
N LYS A 13 7.47 -4.75 -4.62
CA LYS A 13 7.98 -3.41 -4.35
C LYS A 13 7.80 -3.08 -2.88
N GLY A 14 8.92 -2.87 -2.20
CA GLY A 14 8.94 -2.24 -0.89
C GLY A 14 8.68 -0.74 -1.05
N ILE A 15 7.63 -0.26 -0.44
CA ILE A 15 7.28 1.14 -0.32
C ILE A 15 7.76 1.61 1.04
N ASP A 16 8.75 2.50 1.02
CA ASP A 16 9.14 3.29 2.20
C ASP A 16 8.40 4.61 2.14
N PHE A 17 7.57 4.90 3.16
CA PHE A 17 6.79 6.12 3.19
C PHE A 17 7.61 7.35 3.65
N GLY A 18 8.84 7.14 4.15
CA GLY A 18 9.71 8.18 4.70
C GLY A 18 9.22 8.80 6.02
N LYS A 19 8.03 8.39 6.48
CA LYS A 19 7.40 8.80 7.73
C LYS A 19 6.43 7.73 8.21
N LYS A 20 6.04 7.84 9.48
CA LYS A 20 4.97 7.02 10.07
C LYS A 20 3.64 7.35 9.37
N VAL A 21 2.88 6.33 8.97
CA VAL A 21 1.53 6.45 8.35
C VAL A 21 0.55 5.52 9.08
N ASN A 22 -0.74 5.89 9.14
CA ASN A 22 -1.81 5.14 9.82
C ASN A 22 -3.01 4.84 8.90
N ILE A 23 -3.05 5.41 7.70
CA ILE A 23 -4.08 5.13 6.68
C ILE A 23 -3.38 4.88 5.35
N LEU A 24 -3.84 3.85 4.63
CA LEU A 24 -3.44 3.57 3.25
C LEU A 24 -4.61 3.70 2.30
N HIS A 25 -4.48 4.56 1.29
CA HIS A 25 -5.39 4.59 0.16
C HIS A 25 -4.75 3.84 -1.01
N ILE A 26 -5.42 2.80 -1.48
CA ILE A 26 -4.87 1.87 -2.49
C ILE A 26 -5.84 1.82 -3.67
N SER A 27 -5.32 2.05 -4.88
CA SER A 27 -6.06 1.84 -6.12
C SER A 27 -5.41 0.72 -6.90
N VAL A 28 -6.17 -0.32 -7.24
CA VAL A 28 -5.73 -1.50 -7.98
C VAL A 28 -6.50 -1.55 -9.30
N GLN A 29 -5.81 -1.59 -10.44
CA GLN A 29 -6.46 -1.45 -11.76
C GLN A 29 -6.61 -2.78 -12.51
N ASP A 30 -5.55 -3.59 -12.59
CA ASP A 30 -5.50 -4.69 -13.55
C ASP A 30 -5.78 -6.06 -12.93
N SER A 31 -5.15 -6.35 -11.79
CA SER A 31 -5.26 -7.65 -11.10
C SER A 31 -5.15 -7.48 -9.59
N PRO A 32 -5.72 -8.41 -8.79
CA PRO A 32 -5.58 -8.38 -7.35
C PRO A 32 -4.10 -8.32 -6.91
N ILE A 33 -3.83 -7.59 -5.84
CA ILE A 33 -2.49 -7.45 -5.27
C ILE A 33 -2.47 -7.96 -3.82
N GLY A 34 -1.38 -8.59 -3.42
CA GLY A 34 -1.06 -8.84 -2.02
C GLY A 34 -0.36 -7.61 -1.42
N ILE A 35 -0.76 -7.21 -0.22
CA ILE A 35 -0.04 -6.20 0.58
C ILE A 35 0.39 -6.82 1.90
N SER A 36 1.63 -6.53 2.28
CA SER A 36 2.23 -6.91 3.54
C SER A 36 2.72 -5.67 4.28
N LEU A 37 2.36 -5.52 5.55
CA LEU A 37 2.76 -4.38 6.37
C LEU A 37 3.92 -4.77 7.30
N ASP A 38 4.87 -3.86 7.52
CA ASP A 38 6.02 -4.00 8.43
C ASP A 38 6.71 -5.39 8.35
N ASN A 39 7.23 -5.73 7.18
CA ASN A 39 8.06 -6.92 6.94
C ASN A 39 7.37 -8.29 7.17
N GLY A 40 6.11 -8.46 6.80
CA GLY A 40 5.54 -9.82 6.63
C GLY A 40 4.51 -10.26 7.66
N GLN A 41 4.22 -9.46 8.70
CA GLN A 41 3.31 -9.91 9.75
C GLN A 41 1.83 -9.86 9.36
N ASN A 42 1.43 -8.96 8.47
CA ASN A 42 0.03 -8.79 8.08
C ASN A 42 -0.10 -8.83 6.56
N TYR A 43 -0.50 -9.99 6.03
CA TYR A 43 -0.74 -10.20 4.59
C TYR A 43 -2.24 -10.09 4.28
N MET A 44 -2.61 -9.23 3.34
CA MET A 44 -3.98 -9.11 2.82
C MET A 44 -3.94 -9.10 1.30
N THR A 45 -4.93 -9.73 0.67
CA THR A 45 -5.14 -9.63 -0.78
C THR A 45 -6.25 -8.63 -1.06
N LEU A 46 -5.96 -7.66 -1.92
CA LEU A 46 -6.87 -6.61 -2.34
C LEU A 46 -7.35 -6.90 -3.77
N PRO A 47 -8.66 -7.02 -4.01
CA PRO A 47 -9.20 -7.15 -5.36
C PRO A 47 -9.04 -5.83 -6.16
N VAL A 48 -9.32 -5.89 -7.46
CA VAL A 48 -9.36 -4.69 -8.31
C VAL A 48 -10.38 -3.69 -7.76
N GLY A 49 -10.00 -2.41 -7.69
CA GLY A 49 -10.83 -1.35 -7.13
C GLY A 49 -10.06 -0.37 -6.25
N LYS A 50 -10.80 0.49 -5.55
CA LYS A 50 -10.27 1.47 -4.60
C LYS A 50 -10.53 1.01 -3.18
N HIS A 51 -9.49 1.02 -2.35
CA HIS A 51 -9.52 0.55 -0.97
C HIS A 51 -8.96 1.63 -0.05
N THR A 52 -9.53 1.74 1.14
CA THR A 52 -8.96 2.54 2.23
C THR A 52 -8.76 1.61 3.42
N LEU A 53 -7.52 1.45 3.85
CA LEU A 53 -7.15 0.60 4.96
C LEU A 53 -6.76 1.48 6.14
N TYR A 54 -7.47 1.32 7.25
CA TYR A 54 -7.07 1.85 8.55
C TYR A 54 -6.12 0.85 9.19
N ILE A 55 -4.88 1.28 9.39
CA ILE A 55 -3.81 0.42 9.84
C ILE A 55 -3.21 1.00 11.13
N GLY A 56 -2.45 0.18 11.85
CA GLY A 56 -1.56 0.70 12.89
C GLY A 56 -0.52 1.67 12.29
N ILE A 57 0.33 2.21 13.15
CA ILE A 57 1.43 3.06 12.68
C ILE A 57 2.49 2.19 12.02
N ILE A 58 2.64 2.31 10.70
CA ILE A 58 3.69 1.62 9.92
C ILE A 58 4.65 2.63 9.31
N SER A 59 5.79 2.12 8.84
CA SER A 59 6.75 2.90 8.05
C SER A 59 7.01 2.32 6.67
N LYS A 60 6.69 1.03 6.46
CA LYS A 60 6.95 0.31 5.22
C LYS A 60 5.80 -0.61 4.86
N ALA A 61 5.53 -0.74 3.57
CA ALA A 61 4.62 -1.73 3.00
C ALA A 61 5.32 -2.48 1.87
N LEU A 62 5.07 -3.78 1.74
CA LEU A 62 5.52 -4.61 0.63
C LEU A 62 4.31 -5.01 -0.19
N ILE A 63 4.30 -4.69 -1.47
CA ILE A 63 3.24 -5.09 -2.39
C ILE A 63 3.74 -6.20 -3.28
N ASN A 64 3.03 -7.32 -3.28
CA ASN A 64 3.28 -8.46 -4.14
C ASN A 64 2.11 -8.63 -5.10
N GLY A 65 2.34 -8.33 -6.38
CA GLY A 65 1.34 -8.50 -7.42
C GLY A 65 1.82 -8.00 -8.76
N SER A 66 1.09 -8.39 -9.79
CA SER A 66 1.24 -7.87 -11.15
C SER A 66 0.27 -6.71 -11.38
N GLY A 67 0.59 -5.84 -12.34
CA GLY A 67 -0.31 -4.79 -12.81
C GLY A 67 -0.08 -3.41 -12.23
N THR A 68 -1.01 -2.51 -12.55
CA THR A 68 -0.98 -1.10 -12.18
C THR A 68 -1.71 -0.90 -10.86
N TRP A 69 -1.01 -0.31 -9.90
CA TRP A 69 -1.56 0.04 -8.61
C TRP A 69 -1.02 1.39 -8.14
N GLN A 70 -1.63 1.97 -7.11
CA GLN A 70 -1.19 3.22 -6.49
C GLN A 70 -1.45 3.11 -4.98
N VAL A 71 -0.50 3.54 -4.15
CA VAL A 71 -0.63 3.51 -2.69
C VAL A 71 -0.21 4.83 -2.07
N ILE A 72 -1.13 5.48 -1.38
CA ILE A 72 -0.90 6.75 -0.69
C ILE A 72 -0.98 6.51 0.81
N GLY A 73 0.07 6.88 1.53
CA GLY A 73 0.12 6.83 2.98
C GLY A 73 -0.19 8.18 3.60
N SER A 74 -1.15 8.23 4.52
CA SER A 74 -1.50 9.43 5.28
C SER A 74 -1.40 9.19 6.80
N THR A 75 -1.35 10.30 7.52
CA THR A 75 -1.29 10.37 9.00
C THR A 75 -2.54 11.02 9.58
N ASP A 76 -3.54 11.29 8.74
CA ASP A 76 -4.70 12.07 9.16
C ASP A 76 -5.54 11.25 10.16
N ILE A 77 -5.99 11.95 11.20
CA ILE A 77 -7.23 11.67 11.93
C ILE A 77 -8.17 12.80 11.54
#